data_AF-A0A964HAX5-F1
#
_entry.id   AF-A0A964HAX5-F1
#
_cell.length_a   1.000
_cell.length_b   1.000
_cell.length_c   1.000
_cell.angle_alpha   90.00
_cell.angle_beta   90.00
_cell.angle_gamma   90.00
#
_symmetry.space_group_name_H-M   'P 1'
#
loop_
_entity.id
_entity.type
_entity.pdbx_description
1 polymer ?
#
loop_
_entity_poly.entity_id
_entity_poly.type
_entity_poly.pdbx_seq_one_letter_code
_entity_poly.pdbx_strand_id
1 'polypeptide(L)' 'GVAVVVEATHLCMTMRGVKKPGSRVVTSAIRGGMKRESTRLEALSLIQGKR' A
#
# COMPACT_ATOMS: atom_id res chain seq x y z
N GLY A 1 -16.45 4.80 6.15
CA GLY A 1 -15.72 4.37 4.93
C GLY A 1 -14.51 3.59 5.38
N VAL A 2 -13.94 2.74 4.52
CA VAL A 2 -12.79 1.88 4.86
C VAL A 2 -11.68 2.09 3.83
N ALA A 3 -10.44 2.20 4.31
CA ALA A 3 -9.24 2.21 3.50
C ALA A 3 -8.28 1.15 4.05
N VAL A 4 -7.80 0.28 3.17
CA VAL A 4 -6.81 -0.75 3.48
C VAL A 4 -5.59 -0.49 2.61
N VAL A 5 -4.41 -0.50 3.22
CA VAL A 5 -3.11 -0.40 2.53
C VAL A 5 -2.27 -1.58 2.98
N VAL A 6 -1.68 -2.29 2.03
CA VAL A 6 -0.79 -3.42 2.27
C VAL A 6 0.53 -3.15 1.58
N GLU A 7 1.61 -3.21 2.34
CA GLU A 7 2.97 -3.20 1.83
C GLU A 7 3.63 -4.53 2.12
N ALA A 8 4.14 -5.18 1.07
CA ALA A 8 4.81 -6.46 1.20
C ALA A 8 5.91 -6.63 0.15
N THR A 9 6.84 -7.54 0.44
CA THR A 9 7.82 -8.02 -0.52
C THR A 9 7.40 -9.40 -1.02
N HIS A 10 7.39 -9.57 -2.33
CA HIS A 10 7.11 -10.86 -2.95
C HIS A 10 8.37 -11.73 -2.97
N LEU A 11 8.41 -12.71 -2.08
CA LEU A 11 9.51 -13.67 -1.98
C LEU A 11 9.76 -14.42 -3.30
N CYS A 12 8.72 -14.68 -4.08
CA CYS A 12 8.84 -15.27 -5.41
C CYS A 12 9.60 -14.38 -6.41
N MET A 13 9.62 -13.05 -6.23
CA MET A 13 10.38 -12.11 -7.05
C MET A 13 11.79 -11.86 -6.49
N THR A 14 11.99 -12.06 -5.19
CA THR A 14 13.28 -11.86 -4.52
C THR A 14 14.19 -13.09 -4.62
N MET A 15 13.67 -14.27 -4.30
CA MET A 15 14.46 -15.51 -4.25
C MET A 15 14.34 -16.37 -5.51
N ARG A 16 13.26 -16.16 -6.27
CA ARG A 16 12.92 -16.94 -7.47
C ARG A 16 12.61 -15.97 -8.63
N GLY A 17 12.34 -16.51 -9.82
CA GLY A 17 11.92 -15.72 -10.99
C GLY A 17 12.91 -14.60 -11.34
N VAL A 18 12.43 -13.35 -11.35
CA VAL A 18 13.16 -12.15 -11.78
C VAL A 18 14.31 -11.72 -10.84
N LYS A 19 14.43 -12.33 -9.64
CA LYS A 19 15.52 -12.09 -8.66
C LYS A 19 15.83 -10.60 -8.41
N LYS A 20 14.79 -9.82 -8.07
CA LYS A 20 14.90 -8.39 -7.74
C LYS A 20 14.78 -8.18 -6.22
N PRO A 21 15.89 -8.29 -5.45
CA PRO A 21 15.89 -7.94 -4.04
C PRO A 21 15.59 -6.44 -3.84
N GLY A 22 14.92 -6.11 -2.73
CA GLY A 22 14.48 -4.74 -2.44
C GLY A 22 13.18 -4.32 -3.14
N SER A 23 12.55 -5.19 -3.94
CA SER A 23 11.22 -4.91 -4.47
C SER A 23 10.18 -4.86 -3.35
N ARG A 24 9.48 -3.73 -3.24
CA ARG A 24 8.33 -3.54 -2.35
C ARG A 24 7.11 -3.24 -3.20
N VAL A 25 6.03 -3.96 -2.95
CA VAL A 25 4.75 -3.80 -3.63
C VAL A 25 3.76 -3.24 -2.63
N VAL A 26 3.11 -2.15 -3.03
CA VAL A 26 2.07 -1.49 -2.24
C VAL A 26 0.75 -1.64 -2.98
N THR A 27 -0.25 -2.23 -2.32
CA THR A 27 -1.61 -2.31 -2.84
C THR A 27 -2.58 -1.65 -1.87
N SER A 28 -3.69 -1.14 -2.38
CA SER A 28 -4.70 -0.51 -1.55
C SER A 28 -6.12 -0.82 -2.04
N ALA A 29 -7.05 -0.83 -1.10
CA ALA A 29 -8.48 -1.00 -1.38
C ALA A 29 -9.28 0.01 -0.56
N ILE A 30 -10.10 0.81 -1.24
CA ILE A 30 -10.89 1.89 -0.63
C ILE A 30 -12.37 1.67 -0.92
N ARG A 31 -13.21 1.83 0.12
CA ARG A 31 -14.67 1.63 0.08
C ARG A 31 -15.41 2.72 0.86
N GLY A 32 -16.61 3.07 0.37
CA GLY A 32 -17.49 4.06 1.01
C GLY A 32 -16.91 5.47 1.06
N GLY A 33 -17.21 6.21 2.14
CA GLY A 33 -16.86 7.63 2.30
C GLY A 33 -15.36 7.99 2.19
N MET A 34 -14.46 7.01 2.26
CA MET A 34 -13.02 7.22 2.04
C MET A 34 -12.62 7.32 0.57
N LYS A 35 -13.57 7.12 -0.37
CA LYS A 35 -13.35 7.43 -1.79
C LYS A 35 -13.27 8.94 -2.06
N ARG A 36 -13.77 9.78 -1.15
CA ARG A 36 -13.63 11.24 -1.26
C ARG A 36 -12.16 11.60 -1.17
N GLU A 37 -11.72 12.47 -2.06
CA GLU A 37 -10.31 12.79 -2.23
C GLU A 37 -9.67 13.41 -0.98
N SER A 38 -10.37 14.34 -0.32
CA SER A 38 -9.90 14.97 0.92
C SER A 38 -9.62 13.95 2.03
N THR A 39 -10.59 13.08 2.32
CA THR A 39 -10.47 12.04 3.35
C THR A 39 -9.43 10.97 2.96
N ARG A 40 -9.28 10.68 1.65
CA ARG A 40 -8.27 9.74 1.16
C ARG A 40 -6.86 10.28 1.36
N LEU A 41 -6.63 11.55 1.04
CA LEU A 41 -5.33 12.19 1.19
C LEU A 41 -4.89 12.26 2.65
N GLU A 42 -5.82 12.62 3.54
CA GLU A 42 -5.59 12.63 4.98
C GLU A 42 -5.23 11.23 5.50
N ALA A 43 -6.00 10.20 5.10
CA ALA A 43 -5.73 8.82 5.50
C ALA A 43 -4.37 8.30 5.00
N LEU A 44 -4.00 8.59 3.74
CA LEU A 44 -2.70 8.19 3.19
C LEU A 44 -1.53 8.93 3.87
N SER A 45 -1.72 10.22 4.18
CA SER A 45 -0.73 11.01 4.92
C SER A 45 -0.47 10.43 6.31
N LEU A 46 -1.51 10.05 7.04
CA LEU A 46 -1.38 9.42 8.37
C LEU A 46 -0.71 8.04 8.32
N ILE A 47 -0.93 7.26 7.26
CA ILE A 47 -0.30 5.94 7.07
C ILE A 47 1.19 6.07 6.71
N GLN A 48 1.56 7.07 5.89
CA GLN A 48 2.93 7.29 5.46
C GLN A 48 3.78 8.04 6.50
N GLY A 49 3.19 8.91 7.31
CA GLY A 49 3.87 9.73 8.32
C GLY A 49 4.38 8.98 9.56
N LYS A 50 4.19 7.66 9.64
CA LYS A 50 4.69 6.80 10.73
C LYS A 50 5.99 6.04 10.38
N ARG A 51 6.74 6.50 9.38
CA ARG A 51 8.04 5.94 9.01
C ARG A 51 9.19 6.77 9.53
#